data_AF-A0A355T905-F1
#
_entry.id   AF-A0A355T905-F1
#
_cell.length_a   1.000
_cell.length_b   1.000
_cell.length_c   1.000
_cell.angle_alpha   90.00
_cell.angle_beta   90.00
_cell.angle_gamma   90.00
#
_symmetry.space_group_name_H-M   'P 1'
#
loop_
_entity.id
_entity.type
_entity.pdbx_description
1 polymer ?
#
loop_
_entity_poly.entity_id
_entity_poly.type
_entity_poly.pdbx_seq_one_letter_code
_entity_poly.pdbx_strand_id
1 'polypeptide(L)'
;MTLPLPTMPEAIFCHAQWRTGSTAVFNTFRADSRFMCFYEPLHEGLRAMTVSKAMRFDAADVRRLGHEGLSKPYFAEYCELLEGRRGVPALPARCSYEAFFDVSSSACQELQAYFQRLADFARSKDKIPVFCLNRSWGRIAVFRDLLPESIHIFSLRNPGATWESQKARRSYFFAKLLYIYSKSEPARTKEEFPEISDLSLFQRIRAERTFKRKIAKISNDRIEPLFWQAYATALVNGVLHADFVMDLDQTNPGNDDRLALGQYLALLPGGLSFEDLPSRLQALNPMLNRAHLDRARSCPNHFGRAPWHSIKRPAHNIEVFQAAACRTAPKLSAANRDILSRLIAPNRTNSSGATDLFDEPFIEDRHERGT
;
A
#
# COMPACT_ATOMS: atom_id res chain seq x y z
N MET A 1 -12.68 20.94 -33.47
CA MET A 1 -11.66 19.90 -33.27
C MET A 1 -11.97 19.17 -31.97
N THR A 2 -12.45 17.94 -32.04
CA THR A 2 -12.62 17.07 -30.87
C THR A 2 -11.25 16.59 -30.43
N LEU A 3 -10.85 16.90 -29.20
CA LEU A 3 -9.60 16.39 -28.64
C LEU A 3 -9.67 14.85 -28.57
N PRO A 4 -8.55 14.14 -28.84
CA PRO A 4 -8.52 12.69 -28.78
C PRO A 4 -8.92 12.23 -27.37
N LEU A 5 -9.74 11.18 -27.31
CA LEU A 5 -10.05 10.49 -26.05
C LEU A 5 -8.73 10.01 -25.42
N PRO A 6 -8.64 9.99 -24.07
CA PRO A 6 -7.45 9.48 -23.42
C PRO A 6 -7.18 8.03 -23.84
N THR A 7 -5.91 7.73 -24.12
CA THR A 7 -5.45 6.36 -24.32
C THR A 7 -5.66 5.56 -23.04
N MET A 8 -6.08 4.29 -23.22
CA MET A 8 -6.27 3.37 -22.10
C MET A 8 -4.92 3.07 -21.46
N PRO A 9 -4.82 3.05 -20.11
CA PRO A 9 -3.58 2.67 -19.46
C PRO A 9 -3.24 1.22 -19.75
N GLU A 10 -1.95 0.93 -19.87
CA GLU A 10 -1.45 -0.42 -20.10
C GLU A 10 -1.70 -1.35 -18.91
N ALA A 11 -1.67 -0.77 -17.71
CA ALA A 11 -1.97 -1.43 -16.45
C ALA A 11 -2.28 -0.41 -15.34
N ILE A 12 -2.89 -0.88 -14.25
CA ILE A 12 -3.07 -0.10 -13.02
C ILE A 12 -2.41 -0.85 -11.86
N PHE A 13 -1.45 -0.23 -11.19
CA PHE A 13 -0.80 -0.76 -9.99
C PHE A 13 -1.37 -0.07 -8.74
N CYS A 14 -2.05 -0.82 -7.89
CA CYS A 14 -2.54 -0.35 -6.59
C CYS A 14 -1.58 -0.80 -5.48
N HIS A 15 -0.70 0.10 -5.05
CA HIS A 15 0.25 -0.11 -3.97
C HIS A 15 -0.37 0.19 -2.59
N ALA A 16 -0.03 -0.64 -1.62
CA ALA A 16 -0.48 -0.51 -0.25
C ALA A 16 0.54 -1.13 0.71
N GLN A 17 0.45 -0.77 1.99
CA GLN A 17 1.00 -1.59 3.07
C GLN A 17 -0.08 -2.56 3.56
N TRP A 18 0.27 -3.50 4.43
CA TRP A 18 -0.74 -4.29 5.12
C TRP A 18 -1.65 -3.42 5.96
N ARG A 19 -2.96 -3.71 5.88
CA ARG A 19 -4.03 -3.05 6.67
C ARG A 19 -4.31 -1.59 6.30
N THR A 20 -3.88 -1.15 5.11
CA THR A 20 -4.22 0.16 4.52
C THR A 20 -5.31 0.07 3.44
N GLY A 21 -6.29 -0.84 3.61
CA GLY A 21 -7.51 -0.88 2.79
C GLY A 21 -7.39 -1.42 1.36
N SER A 22 -6.27 -2.07 1.01
CA SER A 22 -6.04 -2.64 -0.34
C SER A 22 -7.16 -3.54 -0.86
N THR A 23 -7.85 -4.29 0.01
CA THR A 23 -9.00 -5.10 -0.36
C THR A 23 -10.16 -4.27 -0.90
N ALA A 24 -10.47 -3.12 -0.31
CA ALA A 24 -11.59 -2.30 -0.75
C ALA A 24 -11.31 -1.68 -2.12
N VAL A 25 -10.07 -1.25 -2.34
CA VAL A 25 -9.59 -0.77 -3.64
C VAL A 25 -9.71 -1.88 -4.67
N PHE A 26 -9.20 -3.08 -4.36
CA PHE A 26 -9.33 -4.26 -5.21
C PHE A 26 -10.79 -4.55 -5.58
N ASN A 27 -11.70 -4.58 -4.60
CA ASN A 27 -13.11 -4.86 -4.84
C ASN A 27 -13.80 -3.80 -5.70
N THR A 28 -13.36 -2.55 -5.64
CA THR A 28 -13.91 -1.46 -6.45
C THR A 28 -13.57 -1.66 -7.92
N PHE A 29 -12.30 -1.94 -8.24
CA PHE A 29 -11.91 -2.29 -9.60
C PHE A 29 -12.54 -3.60 -10.08
N ARG A 30 -12.59 -4.61 -9.21
CA ARG A 30 -13.09 -5.94 -9.56
C ARG A 30 -14.58 -5.98 -9.88
N ALA A 31 -15.34 -5.01 -9.37
CA ALA A 31 -16.77 -4.87 -9.66
C ALA A 31 -17.04 -4.39 -11.09
N ASP A 32 -16.05 -3.79 -11.76
CA ASP A 32 -16.17 -3.30 -13.12
C ASP A 32 -15.59 -4.31 -14.12
N SER A 33 -16.42 -4.67 -15.11
CA SER A 33 -16.13 -5.71 -16.08
C SER A 33 -15.00 -5.36 -17.04
N ARG A 34 -14.53 -4.11 -17.11
CA ARG A 34 -13.39 -3.69 -17.94
C ARG A 34 -12.05 -4.16 -17.38
N PHE A 35 -12.00 -4.43 -16.08
CA PHE A 35 -10.76 -4.77 -15.38
C PHE A 35 -10.62 -6.26 -15.13
N MET A 36 -9.39 -6.75 -15.20
CA MET A 36 -8.99 -8.02 -14.61
C MET A 36 -8.09 -7.74 -13.43
N CYS A 37 -8.58 -8.05 -12.23
CA CYS A 37 -7.91 -7.67 -10.99
C CYS A 37 -7.14 -8.85 -10.39
N PHE A 38 -5.83 -8.71 -10.28
CA PHE A 38 -4.94 -9.68 -9.66
C PHE A 38 -4.66 -9.25 -8.21
N TYR A 39 -5.25 -9.98 -7.25
CA TYR A 39 -5.06 -9.70 -5.82
C TYR A 39 -3.72 -10.27 -5.33
N GLU A 40 -2.89 -9.40 -4.76
CA GLU A 40 -1.56 -9.72 -4.23
C GLU A 40 -0.70 -10.59 -5.17
N PRO A 41 -0.30 -10.10 -6.36
CA PRO A 41 0.50 -10.86 -7.33
C PRO A 41 1.83 -11.40 -6.80
N LEU A 42 2.34 -10.83 -5.71
CA LEU A 42 3.55 -11.31 -5.04
C LEU A 42 3.25 -12.11 -3.76
N HIS A 43 2.04 -12.63 -3.60
CA HIS A 43 1.69 -13.49 -2.47
C HIS A 43 2.45 -14.82 -2.56
N GLU A 44 3.18 -15.21 -1.50
CA GLU A 44 4.05 -16.39 -1.50
C GLU A 44 3.31 -17.70 -1.79
N GLY A 45 2.03 -17.76 -1.42
CA GLY A 45 1.16 -18.90 -1.65
C GLY A 45 0.90 -19.19 -3.14
N LEU A 46 1.10 -18.20 -4.03
CA LEU A 46 0.88 -18.38 -5.47
C LEU A 46 1.86 -19.39 -6.09
N ARG A 47 3.05 -19.61 -5.48
CA ARG A 47 4.04 -20.59 -5.95
C ARG A 47 3.56 -22.04 -5.90
N ALA A 48 2.66 -22.37 -4.98
CA ALA A 48 2.14 -23.73 -4.80
C ALA A 48 0.61 -23.72 -4.75
N MET A 49 0.02 -22.70 -5.41
CA MET A 49 -1.41 -22.55 -5.50
C MET A 49 -1.97 -23.62 -6.44
N THR A 50 -3.11 -24.17 -6.06
CA THR A 50 -3.90 -25.07 -6.90
C THR A 50 -5.25 -24.42 -7.13
N VAL A 51 -5.96 -24.82 -8.19
CA VAL A 51 -7.30 -24.29 -8.48
C VAL A 51 -8.22 -24.45 -7.28
N SER A 52 -8.21 -25.61 -6.62
CA SER A 52 -8.99 -25.85 -5.41
C SER A 52 -8.67 -24.88 -4.27
N LYS A 53 -7.38 -24.52 -4.06
CA LYS A 53 -7.00 -23.53 -3.04
C LYS A 53 -7.38 -22.11 -3.46
N ALA A 54 -7.19 -21.76 -4.73
CA ALA A 54 -7.52 -20.44 -5.26
C ALA A 54 -9.03 -20.17 -5.22
N MET A 55 -9.83 -21.20 -5.49
CA MET A 55 -11.29 -21.17 -5.45
C MET A 55 -11.88 -21.35 -4.06
N ARG A 56 -11.05 -21.54 -3.03
CA ARG A 56 -11.54 -21.67 -1.66
C ARG A 56 -12.14 -20.33 -1.21
N PHE A 57 -13.46 -20.26 -1.24
CA PHE A 57 -14.24 -19.18 -0.65
C PHE A 57 -14.68 -19.60 0.75
N ASP A 58 -14.04 -19.07 1.78
CA ASP A 58 -14.52 -19.27 3.14
C ASP A 58 -15.29 -18.01 3.57
N ALA A 59 -16.62 -18.09 3.52
CA ALA A 59 -17.50 -16.99 3.91
C ALA A 59 -17.28 -16.54 5.37
N ALA A 60 -16.79 -17.43 6.25
CA ALA A 60 -16.42 -17.07 7.61
C ALA A 60 -15.10 -16.29 7.64
N ASP A 61 -14.13 -16.62 6.78
CA ASP A 61 -12.92 -15.80 6.62
C ASP A 61 -13.22 -14.44 6.00
N VAL A 62 -14.11 -14.37 5.01
CA VAL A 62 -14.56 -13.12 4.39
C VAL A 62 -15.18 -12.18 5.44
N ARG A 63 -16.08 -12.70 6.29
CA ARG A 63 -16.64 -11.92 7.41
C ARG A 63 -15.58 -11.56 8.46
N ARG A 64 -14.78 -12.53 8.90
CA ARG A 64 -13.74 -12.34 9.94
C ARG A 64 -12.69 -11.30 9.56
N LEU A 65 -12.38 -11.20 8.27
CA LEU A 65 -11.36 -10.29 7.78
C LEU A 65 -11.92 -8.91 7.39
N GLY A 66 -13.25 -8.71 7.51
CA GLY A 66 -13.93 -7.49 7.10
C GLY A 66 -13.86 -7.32 5.59
N HIS A 67 -14.32 -8.32 4.83
CA HIS A 67 -14.25 -8.39 3.38
C HIS A 67 -15.62 -8.60 2.73
N GLU A 68 -16.68 -8.15 3.41
CA GLU A 68 -18.06 -8.26 2.93
C GLU A 68 -18.21 -7.68 1.51
N GLY A 69 -18.95 -8.36 0.64
CA GLY A 69 -19.16 -7.95 -0.77
C GLY A 69 -18.23 -8.58 -1.81
N LEU A 70 -17.36 -9.54 -1.44
CA LEU A 70 -16.61 -10.32 -2.43
C LEU A 70 -17.53 -11.26 -3.24
N SER A 71 -17.68 -11.01 -4.54
CA SER A 71 -18.43 -11.88 -5.46
C SER A 71 -17.68 -13.17 -5.84
N LYS A 72 -16.38 -13.26 -5.56
CA LYS A 72 -15.52 -14.43 -5.82
C LYS A 72 -14.29 -14.46 -4.88
N PRO A 73 -13.64 -15.64 -4.70
CA PRO A 73 -12.38 -15.80 -3.97
C PRO A 73 -11.27 -14.86 -4.42
N TYR A 74 -10.35 -14.50 -3.53
CA TYR A 74 -9.27 -13.56 -3.84
C TYR A 74 -8.41 -13.93 -5.03
N PHE A 75 -8.13 -15.21 -5.18
CA PHE A 75 -7.20 -15.70 -6.21
C PHE A 75 -7.90 -16.30 -7.42
N ALA A 76 -9.20 -16.03 -7.60
CA ALA A 76 -9.99 -16.61 -8.69
C ALA A 76 -9.39 -16.29 -10.07
N GLU A 77 -8.89 -15.08 -10.27
CA GLU A 77 -8.27 -14.61 -11.53
C GLU A 77 -7.01 -15.39 -11.91
N TYR A 78 -6.35 -16.04 -10.94
CA TYR A 78 -5.19 -16.87 -11.23
C TYR A 78 -5.55 -18.26 -11.72
N CYS A 79 -6.80 -18.73 -11.58
CA CYS A 79 -7.15 -20.14 -11.81
C CYS A 79 -6.80 -20.63 -13.23
N GLU A 80 -7.03 -19.79 -14.24
CA GLU A 80 -6.69 -20.08 -15.65
C GLU A 80 -5.18 -20.04 -15.93
N LEU A 81 -4.38 -19.44 -15.03
CA LEU A 81 -2.92 -19.37 -15.12
C LEU A 81 -2.22 -20.51 -14.37
N LEU A 82 -2.92 -21.31 -13.54
CA LEU A 82 -2.27 -22.28 -12.67
C LEU A 82 -1.78 -23.53 -13.41
N GLU A 83 -0.50 -23.85 -13.25
CA GLU A 83 0.11 -25.07 -13.77
C GLU A 83 0.05 -26.22 -12.75
N GLY A 84 -1.16 -26.70 -12.47
CA GLY A 84 -1.40 -27.84 -11.58
C GLY A 84 -0.87 -27.59 -10.15
N ARG A 85 0.21 -28.28 -9.75
CA ARG A 85 0.85 -28.13 -8.43
C ARG A 85 1.98 -27.10 -8.40
N ARG A 86 2.39 -26.56 -9.55
CA ARG A 86 3.50 -25.59 -9.68
C ARG A 86 3.09 -24.14 -9.46
N GLY A 87 1.79 -23.89 -9.22
CA GLY A 87 1.29 -22.55 -8.94
C GLY A 87 1.21 -21.66 -10.17
N VAL A 88 1.33 -20.35 -9.95
CA VAL A 88 1.37 -19.35 -11.02
C VAL A 88 2.76 -19.34 -11.67
N PRO A 89 2.87 -19.51 -13.00
CA PRO A 89 4.14 -19.54 -13.72
C PRO A 89 4.95 -18.26 -13.55
N ALA A 90 6.27 -18.41 -13.57
CA ALA A 90 7.24 -17.31 -13.52
C ALA A 90 7.12 -16.37 -12.28
N LEU A 91 6.40 -16.75 -11.23
CA LEU A 91 6.33 -15.97 -9.99
C LEU A 91 7.74 -15.83 -9.35
N PRO A 92 8.28 -14.61 -9.20
CA PRO A 92 9.57 -14.40 -8.56
C PRO A 92 9.41 -14.45 -7.03
N ALA A 93 9.24 -15.65 -6.48
CA ALA A 93 8.84 -15.86 -5.08
C ALA A 93 9.77 -15.20 -4.05
N ARG A 94 11.06 -15.01 -4.36
CA ARG A 94 11.97 -14.27 -3.47
C ARG A 94 11.57 -12.80 -3.33
N CYS A 95 11.00 -12.18 -4.36
CA CYS A 95 10.56 -10.78 -4.35
C CYS A 95 9.33 -10.57 -3.45
N SER A 96 8.68 -11.63 -2.97
CA SER A 96 7.61 -11.50 -1.96
C SER A 96 8.11 -10.89 -0.65
N TYR A 97 9.33 -11.24 -0.22
CA TYR A 97 9.88 -10.80 1.07
C TYR A 97 11.41 -10.83 1.20
N GLU A 98 12.09 -11.75 0.51
CA GLU A 98 13.55 -11.89 0.64
C GLU A 98 14.28 -10.77 -0.10
N ALA A 99 13.90 -10.55 -1.35
CA ALA A 99 14.40 -9.47 -2.20
C ALA A 99 13.42 -8.28 -2.15
N PHE A 100 12.93 -7.93 -0.95
CA PHE A 100 11.83 -6.95 -0.81
C PHE A 100 12.24 -5.52 -1.16
N PHE A 101 13.46 -5.12 -0.81
CA PHE A 101 14.02 -3.81 -1.17
C PHE A 101 15.03 -3.92 -2.32
N ASP A 102 15.11 -5.08 -2.98
CA ASP A 102 16.04 -5.30 -4.07
C ASP A 102 15.58 -4.55 -5.32
N VAL A 103 16.43 -3.63 -5.78
CA VAL A 103 16.25 -2.81 -6.99
C VAL A 103 17.30 -3.13 -8.06
N SER A 104 18.00 -4.27 -7.91
CA SER A 104 18.96 -4.73 -8.91
C SER A 104 18.29 -5.04 -10.24
N SER A 105 19.03 -4.88 -11.34
CA SER A 105 18.53 -5.19 -12.69
C SER A 105 17.96 -6.61 -12.80
N SER A 106 18.53 -7.58 -12.08
CA SER A 106 18.05 -8.96 -12.06
C SER A 106 16.66 -9.10 -11.42
N ALA A 107 16.41 -8.43 -10.29
CA ALA A 107 15.11 -8.43 -9.64
C ALA A 107 14.07 -7.68 -10.49
N CYS A 108 14.46 -6.56 -11.10
CA CYS A 108 13.62 -5.79 -12.00
C CYS A 108 13.19 -6.61 -13.22
N GLN A 109 14.11 -7.32 -13.87
CA GLN A 109 13.82 -8.16 -15.04
C GLN A 109 12.85 -9.30 -14.71
N GLU A 110 13.01 -9.95 -13.57
CA GLU A 110 12.09 -11.01 -13.15
C GLU A 110 10.68 -10.49 -12.83
N LEU A 111 10.61 -9.36 -12.13
CA LEU A 111 9.34 -8.69 -11.89
C LEU A 111 8.70 -8.29 -13.22
N GLN A 112 9.45 -7.70 -14.14
CA GLN A 112 8.94 -7.29 -15.44
C GLN A 112 8.37 -8.47 -16.21
N ALA A 113 9.12 -9.57 -16.33
CA ALA A 113 8.66 -10.77 -17.02
C ALA A 113 7.38 -11.35 -16.41
N TYR A 114 7.28 -11.33 -15.08
CA TYR A 114 6.09 -11.81 -14.37
C TYR A 114 4.86 -10.91 -14.59
N PHE A 115 5.01 -9.60 -14.41
CA PHE A 115 3.90 -8.65 -14.57
C PHE A 115 3.46 -8.51 -16.03
N GLN A 116 4.40 -8.56 -16.98
CA GLN A 116 4.07 -8.61 -18.41
C GLN A 116 3.21 -9.83 -18.73
N ARG A 117 3.56 -11.02 -18.24
CA ARG A 117 2.74 -12.23 -18.44
C ARG A 117 1.32 -12.09 -17.90
N LEU A 118 1.15 -11.51 -16.71
CA LEU A 118 -0.19 -11.27 -16.16
C LEU A 118 -0.96 -10.22 -16.97
N ALA A 119 -0.28 -9.18 -17.44
CA ALA A 119 -0.86 -8.15 -18.29
C ALA A 119 -1.31 -8.72 -19.64
N ASP A 120 -0.46 -9.51 -20.29
CA ASP A 120 -0.77 -10.20 -21.55
C ASP A 120 -1.97 -11.12 -21.39
N PHE A 121 -2.06 -11.86 -20.28
CA PHE A 121 -3.23 -12.68 -19.99
C PHE A 121 -4.51 -11.86 -19.87
N ALA A 122 -4.51 -10.74 -19.13
CA ALA A 122 -5.67 -9.86 -19.04
C ALA A 122 -6.07 -9.27 -20.40
N ARG A 123 -5.08 -8.82 -21.19
CA ARG A 123 -5.29 -8.26 -22.53
C ARG A 123 -5.83 -9.29 -23.51
N SER A 124 -5.41 -10.55 -23.41
CA SER A 124 -5.99 -11.66 -24.20
C SER A 124 -7.48 -11.90 -23.95
N LYS A 125 -8.04 -11.30 -22.90
CA LYS A 125 -9.47 -11.33 -22.54
C LYS A 125 -10.16 -9.97 -22.72
N ASP A 126 -9.51 -9.05 -23.46
CA ASP A 126 -9.94 -7.66 -23.66
C ASP A 126 -10.17 -6.91 -22.33
N LYS A 127 -9.29 -7.14 -21.35
CA LYS A 127 -9.33 -6.47 -20.03
C LYS A 127 -8.08 -5.65 -19.76
N ILE A 128 -8.26 -4.60 -18.97
CA ILE A 128 -7.16 -3.81 -18.39
C ILE A 128 -6.67 -4.54 -17.13
N PRO A 129 -5.38 -4.87 -17.02
CA PRO A 129 -4.84 -5.50 -15.82
C PRO A 129 -4.78 -4.51 -14.66
N VAL A 130 -5.26 -4.93 -13.50
CA VAL A 130 -5.14 -4.19 -12.22
C VAL A 130 -4.41 -5.07 -11.22
N PHE A 131 -3.30 -4.57 -10.67
CA PHE A 131 -2.44 -5.27 -9.74
C PHE A 131 -2.56 -4.68 -8.34
N CYS A 132 -3.20 -5.38 -7.40
CA CYS A 132 -3.33 -4.91 -6.02
C CYS A 132 -2.21 -5.49 -5.14
N LEU A 133 -1.24 -4.64 -4.80
CA LEU A 133 0.05 -5.01 -4.22
C LEU A 133 0.20 -4.48 -2.79
N ASN A 134 0.27 -5.39 -1.82
CA ASN A 134 0.67 -5.08 -0.45
C ASN A 134 2.18 -5.34 -0.17
N ARG A 135 2.92 -5.80 -1.20
CA ARG A 135 4.33 -6.21 -1.13
C ARG A 135 5.23 -5.42 -2.11
N SER A 136 4.83 -4.20 -2.43
CA SER A 136 5.56 -3.30 -3.34
C SER A 136 6.02 -2.01 -2.67
N TRP A 137 5.55 -1.72 -1.46
CA TRP A 137 5.71 -0.43 -0.79
C TRP A 137 7.17 -0.03 -0.53
N GLY A 138 8.10 -0.97 -0.54
CA GLY A 138 9.54 -0.70 -0.42
C GLY A 138 10.25 -0.39 -1.73
N ARG A 139 9.57 -0.48 -2.87
CA ARG A 139 10.20 -0.41 -4.21
C ARG A 139 9.24 0.07 -5.29
N ILE A 140 8.39 1.06 -4.99
CA ILE A 140 7.36 1.53 -5.94
C ILE A 140 8.01 2.08 -7.21
N ALA A 141 9.18 2.72 -7.11
CA ALA A 141 9.95 3.18 -8.27
C ALA A 141 10.18 2.06 -9.31
N VAL A 142 10.61 0.88 -8.87
CA VAL A 142 10.83 -0.28 -9.76
C VAL A 142 9.58 -0.65 -10.54
N PHE A 143 8.41 -0.55 -9.91
CA PHE A 143 7.14 -0.90 -10.55
C PHE A 143 6.77 0.00 -11.72
N ARG A 144 7.22 1.27 -11.70
CA ARG A 144 6.98 2.24 -12.80
C ARG A 144 7.64 1.82 -14.10
N ASP A 145 8.78 1.15 -13.98
CA ASP A 145 9.60 0.77 -15.13
C ASP A 145 9.20 -0.60 -15.70
N LEU A 146 8.31 -1.34 -15.03
CA LEU A 146 7.93 -2.70 -15.46
C LEU A 146 7.02 -2.66 -16.70
N LEU A 147 5.98 -1.83 -16.65
CA LEU A 147 4.99 -1.67 -17.72
C LEU A 147 4.87 -0.16 -18.03
N PRO A 148 5.49 0.29 -19.13
CA PRO A 148 5.35 1.67 -19.60
C PRO A 148 3.86 2.05 -19.76
N GLU A 149 3.51 3.32 -19.55
CA GLU A 149 2.12 3.81 -19.65
C GLU A 149 1.13 3.17 -18.64
N SER A 150 1.63 2.75 -17.48
CA SER A 150 0.80 2.32 -16.36
C SER A 150 0.49 3.44 -15.36
N ILE A 151 -0.57 3.25 -14.59
CA ILE A 151 -1.00 4.16 -13.52
C ILE A 151 -0.66 3.55 -12.17
N HIS A 152 -0.10 4.34 -11.27
CA HIS A 152 0.25 3.94 -9.92
C HIS A 152 -0.62 4.66 -8.89
N ILE A 153 -1.30 3.88 -8.06
CA ILE A 153 -2.16 4.36 -6.99
C ILE A 153 -1.56 3.88 -5.67
N PHE A 154 -1.37 4.77 -4.69
CA PHE A 154 -0.92 4.41 -3.34
C PHE A 154 -2.03 4.61 -2.31
N SER A 155 -2.33 3.58 -1.52
CA SER A 155 -3.33 3.65 -0.45
C SER A 155 -2.68 3.93 0.91
N LEU A 156 -3.06 5.07 1.50
CA LEU A 156 -2.62 5.54 2.80
C LEU A 156 -3.74 5.35 3.83
N ARG A 157 -3.35 5.05 5.07
CA ARG A 157 -4.28 4.96 6.21
C ARG A 157 -3.57 5.40 7.48
N ASN A 158 -4.30 6.03 8.41
CA ASN A 158 -3.89 6.40 9.74
C ASN A 158 -2.99 5.31 10.36
N PRO A 159 -1.76 5.67 10.73
CA PRO A 159 -0.79 4.68 11.14
C PRO A 159 -1.13 4.08 12.51
N GLY A 160 -1.75 4.84 13.41
CA GLY A 160 -2.23 4.31 14.69
C GLY A 160 -3.28 3.23 14.50
N ALA A 161 -4.28 3.47 13.64
CA ALA A 161 -5.29 2.47 13.30
C ALA A 161 -4.67 1.24 12.59
N THR A 162 -3.67 1.47 11.73
CA THR A 162 -2.94 0.40 11.03
C THR A 162 -2.13 -0.45 12.01
N TRP A 163 -1.45 0.20 12.97
CA TRP A 163 -0.71 -0.44 14.06
C TRP A 163 -1.62 -1.33 14.92
N GLU A 164 -2.75 -0.81 15.41
CA GLU A 164 -3.72 -1.60 16.18
C GLU A 164 -4.21 -2.81 15.39
N SER A 165 -4.50 -2.61 14.10
CA SER A 165 -4.96 -3.69 13.23
C SER A 165 -3.89 -4.76 12.97
N GLN A 166 -2.62 -4.37 12.82
CA GLN A 166 -1.52 -5.31 12.67
C GLN A 166 -1.21 -6.03 13.98
N LYS A 167 -1.27 -5.34 15.13
CA LYS A 167 -1.11 -5.93 16.47
C LYS A 167 -2.13 -7.03 16.74
N ALA A 168 -3.40 -6.83 16.36
CA ALA A 168 -4.44 -7.85 16.50
C ALA A 168 -4.10 -9.17 15.75
N ARG A 169 -3.21 -9.12 14.75
CA ARG A 169 -2.69 -10.28 14.03
C ARG A 169 -1.16 -10.30 14.02
N ARG A 170 -0.54 -9.92 15.15
CA ARG A 170 0.91 -9.68 15.29
C ARG A 170 1.78 -10.80 14.74
N SER A 171 1.37 -12.04 14.96
CA SER A 171 2.12 -13.22 14.53
C SER A 171 2.23 -13.32 13.00
N TYR A 172 1.29 -12.74 12.26
CA TYR A 172 1.36 -12.71 10.80
C TYR A 172 2.17 -11.50 10.33
N PHE A 173 1.71 -10.29 10.62
CA PHE A 173 2.30 -9.08 10.00
C PHE A 173 3.73 -8.80 10.48
N PHE A 174 3.98 -8.84 11.78
CA PHE A 174 5.32 -8.55 12.27
C PHE A 174 6.32 -9.68 12.00
N ALA A 175 5.85 -10.92 11.81
CA ALA A 175 6.69 -11.99 11.30
C ALA A 175 7.22 -11.69 9.90
N LYS A 176 6.38 -11.14 9.03
CA LYS A 176 6.80 -10.77 7.69
C LYS A 176 7.68 -9.54 7.69
N LEU A 177 7.39 -8.52 8.51
CA LEU A 177 8.26 -7.35 8.65
C LEU A 177 9.65 -7.73 9.17
N LEU A 178 9.73 -8.50 10.27
CA LEU A 178 11.00 -9.00 10.77
C LEU A 178 11.75 -9.84 9.74
N TYR A 179 11.02 -10.63 8.93
CA TYR A 179 11.66 -11.39 7.87
C TYR A 179 12.27 -10.47 6.79
N ILE A 180 11.52 -9.47 6.33
CA ILE A 180 12.00 -8.47 5.37
C ILE A 180 13.26 -7.77 5.92
N TYR A 181 13.21 -7.24 7.15
CA TYR A 181 14.33 -6.53 7.75
C TYR A 181 15.52 -7.43 8.05
N SER A 182 15.30 -8.71 8.39
CA SER A 182 16.39 -9.67 8.56
C SER A 182 17.21 -9.90 7.28
N LYS A 183 16.63 -9.59 6.12
CA LYS A 183 17.28 -9.75 4.81
C LYS A 183 17.96 -8.47 4.34
N SER A 184 17.37 -7.30 4.60
CA SER A 184 17.96 -6.02 4.23
C SER A 184 18.96 -5.48 5.24
N GLU A 185 18.75 -5.75 6.52
CA GLU A 185 19.55 -5.25 7.65
C GLU A 185 19.91 -6.41 8.61
N PRO A 186 20.69 -7.42 8.16
CA PRO A 186 20.92 -8.64 8.93
C PRO A 186 21.68 -8.41 10.24
N ALA A 187 22.67 -7.50 10.25
CA ALA A 187 23.45 -7.18 11.45
C ALA A 187 22.57 -6.53 12.53
N ARG A 188 21.84 -5.48 12.16
CA ARG A 188 20.90 -4.78 13.05
C ARG A 188 19.80 -5.70 13.55
N THR A 189 19.22 -6.52 12.68
CA THR A 189 18.18 -7.49 13.09
C THR A 189 18.74 -8.51 14.07
N LYS A 190 20.00 -8.93 13.91
CA LYS A 190 20.67 -9.84 14.85
C LYS A 190 20.93 -9.20 16.21
N GLU A 191 21.32 -7.94 16.23
CA GLU A 191 21.52 -7.17 17.45
C GLU A 191 20.19 -6.89 18.19
N GLU A 192 19.19 -6.38 17.48
CA GLU A 192 17.90 -6.00 18.08
C GLU A 192 17.02 -7.21 18.41
N PHE A 193 17.15 -8.32 17.67
CA PHE A 193 16.33 -9.53 17.82
C PHE A 193 17.15 -10.83 17.71
N PRO A 194 18.10 -11.07 18.62
CA PRO A 194 18.94 -12.28 18.60
C PRO A 194 18.13 -13.58 18.70
N GLU A 195 16.94 -13.56 19.32
CA GLU A 195 16.09 -14.74 19.46
C GLU A 195 15.54 -15.29 18.12
N ILE A 196 15.64 -14.50 17.05
CA ILE A 196 15.17 -14.83 15.71
C ILE A 196 16.26 -14.76 14.64
N SER A 197 17.50 -14.37 14.94
CA SER A 197 18.52 -14.08 13.91
C SER A 197 19.05 -15.33 13.18
N ASP A 198 19.05 -16.49 13.84
CA ASP A 198 19.85 -17.65 13.40
C ASP A 198 19.09 -18.72 12.60
N LEU A 199 17.83 -18.50 12.23
CA LEU A 199 17.05 -19.49 11.47
C LEU A 199 17.20 -19.30 9.96
N SER A 200 17.42 -20.38 9.21
CA SER A 200 17.41 -20.34 7.73
C SER A 200 15.97 -20.17 7.19
N LEU A 201 15.80 -19.69 5.95
CA LEU A 201 14.47 -19.54 5.30
C LEU A 201 13.66 -20.85 5.32
N PHE A 202 14.31 -21.98 5.05
CA PHE A 202 13.70 -23.31 5.07
C PHE A 202 13.26 -23.74 6.48
N GLN A 203 14.08 -23.45 7.49
CA GLN A 203 13.72 -23.67 8.89
C GLN A 203 12.56 -22.75 9.30
N ARG A 204 12.47 -21.51 8.80
CA ARG A 204 11.41 -20.54 9.13
C ARG A 204 10.05 -20.85 8.51
N ILE A 205 9.99 -21.51 7.35
CA ILE A 205 8.72 -21.98 6.77
C ILE A 205 8.17 -23.15 7.60
N ARG A 206 9.00 -24.13 7.97
CA ARG A 206 8.59 -25.25 8.85
C ARG A 206 8.37 -24.80 10.30
N ALA A 207 9.13 -23.81 10.74
CA ALA A 207 9.01 -23.15 12.03
C ALA A 207 8.03 -21.98 11.99
N GLU A 208 7.22 -21.75 10.94
CA GLU A 208 6.35 -20.56 10.89
C GLU A 208 5.46 -20.50 12.14
N ARG A 209 5.03 -21.65 12.66
CA ARG A 209 4.33 -21.75 13.96
C ARG A 209 5.21 -21.38 15.16
N THR A 210 6.45 -21.85 15.23
CA THR A 210 7.41 -21.55 16.32
C THR A 210 7.90 -20.11 16.25
N PHE A 211 8.15 -19.59 15.06
CA PHE A 211 8.50 -18.20 14.75
C PHE A 211 7.36 -17.26 15.14
N LYS A 212 6.11 -17.59 14.74
CA LYS A 212 4.89 -16.90 15.19
C LYS A 212 4.78 -16.84 16.71
N ARG A 213 5.09 -17.95 17.42
CA ARG A 213 5.10 -18.00 18.89
C ARG A 213 6.19 -17.12 19.50
N LYS A 214 7.41 -17.12 18.93
CA LYS A 214 8.50 -16.24 19.39
C LYS A 214 8.11 -14.77 19.24
N ILE A 215 7.55 -14.39 18.10
CA ILE A 215 7.11 -13.02 17.83
C ILE A 215 5.96 -12.59 18.73
N ALA A 216 5.07 -13.51 19.11
CA ALA A 216 4.02 -13.22 20.07
C ALA A 216 4.57 -12.82 21.45
N LYS A 217 5.82 -13.16 21.78
CA LYS A 217 6.49 -12.83 23.05
C LYS A 217 7.32 -11.55 22.99
N ILE A 218 7.62 -11.01 21.79
CA ILE A 218 8.36 -9.76 21.65
C ILE A 218 7.47 -8.61 22.15
N SER A 219 8.00 -7.73 23.00
CA SER A 219 7.25 -6.57 23.52
C SER A 219 6.86 -5.60 22.40
N ASN A 220 5.85 -4.77 22.65
CA ASN A 220 5.43 -3.76 21.68
C ASN A 220 6.54 -2.73 21.44
N ASP A 221 7.20 -2.26 22.51
CA ASP A 221 8.28 -1.27 22.43
C ASP A 221 9.44 -1.71 21.53
N ARG A 222 9.70 -3.02 21.46
CA ARG A 222 10.73 -3.58 20.56
C ARG A 222 10.27 -3.68 19.11
N ILE A 223 8.99 -3.97 18.86
CA ILE A 223 8.48 -4.26 17.50
C ILE A 223 7.88 -3.03 16.81
N GLU A 224 7.46 -2.04 17.59
CA GLU A 224 6.88 -0.78 17.14
C GLU A 224 7.82 0.03 16.23
N PRO A 225 9.13 0.17 16.53
CA PRO A 225 10.07 0.86 15.64
C PRO A 225 10.08 0.29 14.22
N LEU A 226 10.00 -1.03 14.06
CA LEU A 226 9.95 -1.69 12.74
C LEU A 226 8.66 -1.39 11.97
N PHE A 227 7.52 -1.32 12.67
CA PHE A 227 6.27 -0.93 12.05
C PHE A 227 6.36 0.49 11.50
N TRP A 228 6.87 1.42 12.30
CA TRP A 228 7.00 2.81 11.91
C TRP A 228 8.02 3.02 10.80
N GLN A 229 9.16 2.31 10.83
CA GLN A 229 10.12 2.30 9.74
C GLN A 229 9.44 1.83 8.44
N ALA A 230 8.70 0.73 8.48
CA ALA A 230 7.99 0.21 7.29
C ALA A 230 6.92 1.19 6.79
N TYR A 231 6.17 1.80 7.70
CA TYR A 231 5.14 2.80 7.36
C TYR A 231 5.76 4.05 6.73
N ALA A 232 6.85 4.57 7.30
CA ALA A 232 7.58 5.71 6.76
C ALA A 232 8.15 5.41 5.37
N THR A 233 8.78 4.24 5.19
CA THR A 233 9.27 3.80 3.87
C THR A 233 8.14 3.71 2.85
N ALA A 234 7.00 3.14 3.22
CA ALA A 234 5.83 3.03 2.37
C ALA A 234 5.28 4.40 1.97
N LEU A 235 5.16 5.33 2.93
CA LEU A 235 4.69 6.69 2.70
C LEU A 235 5.62 7.45 1.75
N VAL A 236 6.93 7.43 1.98
CA VAL A 236 7.91 8.11 1.11
C VAL A 236 7.85 7.54 -0.30
N ASN A 237 7.92 6.22 -0.46
CA ASN A 237 7.83 5.59 -1.78
C ASN A 237 6.50 5.91 -2.47
N GLY A 238 5.40 5.84 -1.73
CA GLY A 238 4.06 6.07 -2.25
C GLY A 238 3.90 7.48 -2.79
N VAL A 239 4.30 8.49 -2.00
CA VAL A 239 4.12 9.89 -2.41
C VAL A 239 5.11 10.30 -3.49
N LEU A 240 6.33 9.75 -3.51
CA LEU A 240 7.32 10.08 -4.54
C LEU A 240 7.01 9.45 -5.90
N HIS A 241 6.37 8.28 -5.93
CA HIS A 241 6.32 7.47 -7.14
C HIS A 241 4.91 7.14 -7.63
N ALA A 242 3.87 7.24 -6.81
CA ALA A 242 2.50 7.05 -7.28
C ALA A 242 1.98 8.27 -8.05
N ASP A 243 1.11 8.04 -9.02
CA ASP A 243 0.37 9.10 -9.72
C ASP A 243 -0.80 9.63 -8.88
N PHE A 244 -1.38 8.77 -8.03
CA PHE A 244 -2.48 9.10 -7.13
C PHE A 244 -2.24 8.54 -5.72
N VAL A 245 -2.49 9.36 -4.69
CA VAL A 245 -2.44 8.97 -3.28
C VAL A 245 -3.85 9.02 -2.67
N MET A 246 -4.40 7.86 -2.33
CA MET A 246 -5.71 7.74 -1.68
C MET A 246 -5.55 7.69 -0.16
N ASP A 247 -5.99 8.73 0.54
CA ASP A 247 -6.01 8.78 2.00
C ASP A 247 -7.36 8.25 2.52
N LEU A 248 -7.34 7.00 2.98
CA LEU A 248 -8.57 6.30 3.36
C LEU A 248 -9.22 6.82 4.65
N ASP A 249 -8.52 7.66 5.41
CA ASP A 249 -9.07 8.32 6.59
C ASP A 249 -9.52 9.76 6.29
N GLN A 250 -9.19 10.30 5.12
CA GLN A 250 -9.71 11.59 4.67
C GLN A 250 -11.19 11.46 4.31
N THR A 251 -12.00 12.42 4.74
CA THR A 251 -13.43 12.49 4.41
C THR A 251 -13.76 13.64 3.47
N ASN A 252 -12.85 14.61 3.31
CA ASN A 252 -12.98 15.69 2.35
C ASN A 252 -12.39 15.29 0.98
N PRO A 253 -13.22 15.17 -0.09
CA PRO A 253 -12.76 14.79 -1.43
C PRO A 253 -11.79 15.79 -2.06
N GLY A 254 -11.74 17.04 -1.61
CA GLY A 254 -10.85 18.07 -2.15
C GLY A 254 -9.38 17.93 -1.74
N ASN A 255 -9.09 17.08 -0.73
CA ASN A 255 -7.75 16.86 -0.17
C ASN A 255 -7.25 15.43 -0.42
N ASP A 256 -7.86 14.72 -1.36
CA ASP A 256 -7.56 13.33 -1.69
C ASP A 256 -7.70 13.11 -3.20
N ASP A 257 -6.79 12.33 -3.77
CA ASP A 257 -6.76 12.02 -5.20
C ASP A 257 -7.90 11.09 -5.66
N ARG A 258 -8.75 10.55 -4.78
CA ARG A 258 -9.91 9.71 -5.14
C ARG A 258 -10.83 10.38 -6.16
N LEU A 259 -11.09 11.68 -6.02
CA LEU A 259 -11.93 12.41 -6.97
C LEU A 259 -11.24 12.54 -8.33
N ALA A 260 -9.95 12.91 -8.35
CA ALA A 260 -9.15 13.03 -9.56
C ALA A 260 -9.00 11.68 -10.28
N LEU A 261 -8.76 10.60 -9.54
CA LEU A 261 -8.71 9.24 -10.04
C LEU A 261 -10.06 8.79 -10.61
N GLY A 262 -11.16 9.09 -9.93
CA GLY A 262 -12.51 8.80 -10.42
C GLY A 262 -12.83 9.55 -11.71
N GLN A 263 -12.49 10.84 -11.78
CA GLN A 263 -12.62 11.62 -13.02
C GLN A 263 -11.78 11.03 -14.15
N TYR A 264 -10.53 10.65 -13.89
CA TYR A 264 -9.67 9.99 -14.87
C TYR A 264 -10.30 8.69 -15.38
N LEU A 265 -10.77 7.82 -14.49
CA LEU A 265 -11.36 6.54 -14.86
C LEU A 265 -12.77 6.66 -15.47
N ALA A 266 -13.46 7.79 -15.25
CA ALA A 266 -14.69 8.16 -15.92
C ALA A 266 -14.47 8.55 -17.39
N LEU A 267 -13.27 9.04 -17.76
CA LEU A 267 -12.93 9.36 -19.14
C LEU A 267 -12.64 8.12 -19.99
N LEU A 268 -12.35 6.98 -19.35
CA LEU A 268 -12.24 5.69 -20.05
C LEU A 268 -13.63 5.24 -20.53
N PRO A 269 -13.75 4.64 -21.74
CA PRO A 269 -15.02 4.11 -22.24
C PRO A 269 -15.70 3.22 -21.19
N GLY A 270 -16.95 3.54 -20.82
CA GLY A 270 -17.74 2.79 -19.83
C GLY A 270 -17.81 3.39 -18.41
N GLY A 271 -16.94 4.33 -18.04
CA GLY A 271 -16.96 5.11 -16.79
C GLY A 271 -16.87 4.34 -15.44
N LEU A 272 -15.86 4.61 -14.60
CA LEU A 272 -15.81 4.12 -13.20
C LEU A 272 -15.99 5.31 -12.23
N SER A 273 -16.79 5.15 -11.17
CA SER A 273 -16.86 6.09 -10.05
C SER A 273 -16.33 5.45 -8.76
N PHE A 274 -15.58 6.23 -7.96
CA PHE A 274 -15.12 5.86 -6.62
C PHE A 274 -15.99 6.46 -5.50
N GLU A 275 -17.12 7.10 -5.82
CA GLU A 275 -17.98 7.76 -4.82
C GLU A 275 -18.48 6.78 -3.73
N ASP A 276 -18.60 5.50 -4.05
CA ASP A 276 -18.99 4.45 -3.09
C ASP A 276 -17.81 3.92 -2.25
N LEU A 277 -16.56 4.21 -2.60
CA LEU A 277 -15.39 3.66 -1.93
C LEU A 277 -15.33 4.04 -0.43
N PRO A 278 -15.61 5.29 0.00
CA PRO A 278 -15.69 5.65 1.42
C PRO A 278 -16.76 4.82 2.16
N SER A 279 -17.95 4.68 1.60
CA SER A 279 -19.05 3.90 2.18
C SER A 279 -18.69 2.40 2.29
N ARG A 280 -18.03 1.86 1.28
CA ARG A 280 -17.51 0.47 1.29
C ARG A 280 -16.38 0.31 2.31
N LEU A 281 -15.45 1.26 2.41
CA LEU A 281 -14.38 1.25 3.41
C LEU A 281 -14.92 1.34 4.85
N GLN A 282 -15.98 2.12 5.05
CA GLN A 282 -16.67 2.26 6.34
C GLN A 282 -17.43 0.97 6.72
N ALA A 283 -18.08 0.30 5.76
CA ALA A 283 -18.71 -1.00 5.97
C ALA A 283 -17.70 -2.09 6.38
N LEU A 284 -16.46 -2.00 5.91
CA LEU A 284 -15.38 -2.94 6.23
C LEU A 284 -14.70 -2.66 7.60
N ASN A 285 -15.11 -1.60 8.32
CA ASN A 285 -14.49 -1.19 9.58
C ASN A 285 -15.54 -0.93 10.69
N PRO A 286 -16.01 -1.98 11.40
CA PRO A 286 -17.04 -1.83 12.43
C PRO A 286 -16.61 -0.99 13.65
N MET A 287 -15.32 -0.63 13.78
CA MET A 287 -14.81 0.21 14.86
C MET A 287 -14.91 1.73 14.63
N LEU A 288 -15.37 2.19 13.45
CA LEU A 288 -15.41 3.64 13.14
C LEU A 288 -16.80 4.30 13.22
N ASN A 289 -17.87 3.63 13.65
CA ASN A 289 -19.20 4.23 13.62
C ASN A 289 -19.75 4.68 14.98
N ARG A 290 -20.01 5.99 15.09
CA ARG A 290 -21.33 6.53 15.50
C ARG A 290 -21.64 8.02 15.27
N ALA A 291 -20.78 8.87 14.68
CA ALA A 291 -21.02 10.34 14.74
C ALA A 291 -21.14 11.15 13.42
N HIS A 292 -20.95 10.58 12.22
CA HIS A 292 -20.64 11.44 11.04
C HIS A 292 -21.54 11.32 9.79
N LEU A 293 -22.76 10.79 9.90
CA LEU A 293 -23.61 10.55 8.71
C LEU A 293 -24.32 11.78 8.11
N ASP A 294 -24.26 12.97 8.73
CA ASP A 294 -25.19 14.05 8.34
C ASP A 294 -24.64 15.15 7.40
N ARG A 295 -23.42 15.05 6.82
CA ARG A 295 -22.85 16.19 6.02
C ARG A 295 -22.45 15.93 4.57
N ALA A 296 -22.57 14.73 4.03
CA ALA A 296 -22.08 14.43 2.66
C ALA A 296 -23.13 14.53 1.53
N ARG A 297 -24.32 15.11 1.78
CA ARG A 297 -25.45 15.09 0.81
C ARG A 297 -25.68 16.38 0.00
N SER A 298 -24.73 17.29 -0.11
CA SER A 298 -24.95 18.53 -0.89
C SER A 298 -23.71 19.03 -1.61
N CYS A 299 -23.45 18.51 -2.82
CA CYS A 299 -22.72 19.22 -3.86
C CYS A 299 -23.41 18.95 -5.22
N PRO A 300 -23.83 19.99 -5.97
CA PRO A 300 -24.45 19.80 -7.27
C PRO A 300 -23.42 19.42 -8.35
N ASN A 301 -23.81 18.48 -9.21
CA ASN A 301 -23.12 18.07 -10.42
C ASN A 301 -22.86 19.26 -11.36
N HIS A 302 -21.63 19.77 -11.43
CA HIS A 302 -21.11 20.59 -12.54
C HIS A 302 -19.70 20.09 -12.89
N PHE A 303 -19.59 19.20 -13.89
CA PHE A 303 -18.30 18.75 -14.41
C PHE A 303 -18.16 19.12 -15.89
N GLY A 304 -17.41 20.19 -16.16
CA GLY A 304 -16.83 20.45 -17.48
C GLY A 304 -15.63 19.52 -17.71
N ARG A 305 -15.54 18.92 -18.90
CA ARG A 305 -14.43 18.02 -19.28
C ARG A 305 -13.18 18.84 -19.61
N ALA A 306 -12.13 18.71 -18.80
CA ALA A 306 -10.81 19.23 -19.11
C ALA A 306 -9.98 18.17 -19.88
N PRO A 307 -9.25 18.53 -20.95
CA PRO A 307 -8.40 17.59 -21.70
C PRO A 307 -7.17 17.09 -20.92
N TRP A 308 -6.66 15.90 -21.23
CA TRP A 308 -5.52 15.23 -20.56
C TRP A 308 -4.39 16.20 -20.20
N HIS A 309 -3.90 16.97 -21.16
CA HIS A 309 -2.72 17.84 -20.98
C HIS A 309 -2.97 19.02 -20.02
N SER A 310 -4.23 19.23 -19.61
CA SER A 310 -4.66 20.26 -18.66
C SER A 310 -4.94 19.74 -17.25
N ILE A 311 -5.04 18.42 -17.06
CA ILE A 311 -4.92 17.84 -15.71
C ILE A 311 -3.43 17.94 -15.37
N LYS A 312 -3.05 19.02 -14.68
CA LYS A 312 -1.75 19.08 -14.02
C LYS A 312 -1.66 17.79 -13.19
N ARG A 313 -0.76 16.86 -13.55
CA ARG A 313 -0.25 15.89 -12.58
C ARG A 313 0.02 16.71 -11.32
N PRO A 314 -0.54 16.35 -10.14
CA PRO A 314 -0.35 17.15 -8.93
C PRO A 314 1.13 17.47 -8.86
N ALA A 315 1.47 18.75 -9.02
CA ALA A 315 2.86 19.17 -9.08
C ALA A 315 3.48 18.64 -7.80
N HIS A 316 4.50 17.78 -7.92
CA HIS A 316 5.26 17.16 -6.83
C HIS A 316 4.54 17.28 -5.49
N ASN A 317 3.82 16.23 -5.09
CA ASN A 317 3.01 16.14 -3.86
C ASN A 317 3.84 16.31 -2.56
N ILE A 318 4.88 17.14 -2.55
CA ILE A 318 5.63 17.61 -1.40
C ILE A 318 4.70 18.26 -0.39
N GLU A 319 3.62 18.95 -0.81
CA GLU A 319 2.62 19.49 0.12
C GLU A 319 1.77 18.38 0.74
N VAL A 320 1.33 17.39 -0.04
CA VAL A 320 0.62 16.20 0.48
C VAL A 320 1.53 15.35 1.37
N PHE A 321 2.80 15.22 1.00
CA PHE A 321 3.85 14.54 1.75
C PHE A 321 4.15 15.27 3.06
N GLN A 322 4.37 16.58 3.01
CA GLN A 322 4.59 17.43 4.16
C GLN A 322 3.36 17.44 5.05
N ALA A 323 2.15 17.53 4.50
CA ALA A 323 0.92 17.47 5.28
C ALA A 323 0.72 16.08 5.90
N ALA A 324 0.98 14.99 5.18
CA ALA A 324 0.92 13.62 5.72
C ALA A 324 2.01 13.38 6.76
N ALA A 325 3.23 13.83 6.52
CA ALA A 325 4.37 13.76 7.43
C ALA A 325 4.09 14.61 8.68
N CYS A 326 3.62 15.84 8.57
CA CYS A 326 3.24 16.72 9.68
C CYS A 326 2.06 16.14 10.49
N ARG A 327 1.05 15.53 9.85
CA ARG A 327 -0.04 14.83 10.56
C ARG A 327 0.47 13.58 11.31
N THR A 328 1.53 12.97 10.81
CA THR A 328 2.09 11.73 11.35
C THR A 328 3.18 11.99 12.38
N ALA A 329 3.96 13.07 12.24
CA ALA A 329 5.16 13.40 13.01
C ALA A 329 4.94 13.49 14.53
N PRO A 330 3.83 14.08 15.04
CA PRO A 330 3.54 14.06 16.47
C PRO A 330 3.35 12.65 17.03
N LYS A 331 2.96 11.69 16.18
CA LYS A 331 2.68 10.29 16.53
C LYS A 331 3.87 9.36 16.30
N LEU A 332 4.96 9.88 15.74
CA LEU A 332 6.21 9.17 15.55
C LEU A 332 7.10 9.33 16.79
N SER A 333 7.84 8.28 17.13
CA SER A 333 8.94 8.41 18.09
C SER A 333 9.99 9.41 17.58
N ALA A 334 10.81 9.97 18.48
CA ALA A 334 11.87 10.91 18.09
C ALA A 334 12.81 10.34 17.00
N ALA A 335 13.17 9.06 17.09
CA ALA A 335 13.97 8.37 16.08
C ALA A 335 13.27 8.28 14.70
N ASN A 336 11.95 8.10 14.68
CA ASN A 336 11.19 8.03 13.43
C ASN A 336 10.89 9.40 12.83
N ARG A 337 10.78 10.45 13.68
CA ARG A 337 10.79 11.84 13.22
C ARG A 337 12.12 12.21 12.57
N ASP A 338 13.24 11.75 13.13
CA ASP A 338 14.58 11.95 12.56
C ASP A 338 14.76 11.20 11.23
N ILE A 339 14.24 9.98 11.11
CA ILE A 339 14.22 9.25 9.82
C ILE A 339 13.39 10.00 8.78
N LEU A 340 12.16 10.43 9.14
CA LEU A 340 11.35 11.24 8.23
C LEU A 340 12.03 12.57 7.91
N SER A 341 12.59 13.28 8.88
CA SER A 341 13.22 14.58 8.66
C SER A 341 14.48 14.47 7.79
N ARG A 342 15.27 13.39 7.90
CA ARG A 342 16.41 13.10 7.00
C ARG A 342 15.96 12.72 5.59
N LEU A 343 14.81 12.07 5.45
CA LEU A 343 14.20 11.75 4.15
C LEU A 343 13.49 12.97 3.52
N ILE A 344 13.08 13.96 4.33
CA ILE A 344 12.43 15.23 3.94
C ILE A 344 13.46 16.34 3.69
N ALA A 345 14.60 16.31 4.39
CA ALA A 345 15.62 17.34 4.26
C ALA A 345 16.09 17.34 2.80
N PRO A 346 15.96 18.47 2.08
CA PRO A 346 16.51 18.55 0.74
C PRO A 346 17.99 18.19 0.84
N ASN A 347 18.47 17.32 -0.06
CA ASN A 347 19.90 17.03 -0.19
C ASN A 347 20.64 18.38 -0.16
N ARG A 348 21.20 18.75 1.00
CA ARG A 348 22.07 19.91 1.13
C ARG A 348 23.42 19.51 0.55
N THR A 349 23.45 19.28 -0.75
CA THR A 349 24.68 19.41 -1.52
C THR A 349 24.86 20.90 -1.78
N ASN A 350 25.65 21.51 -0.89
CA ASN A 350 26.39 22.75 -1.10
C ASN A 350 25.66 23.90 -1.81
N SER A 351 24.83 24.64 -1.09
CA SER A 351 24.76 26.09 -1.29
C SER A 351 24.50 26.78 0.05
N SER A 352 25.31 27.79 0.30
CA SER A 352 25.38 28.59 1.51
C SER A 352 24.15 29.49 1.68
N GLY A 353 23.54 29.44 2.87
CA GLY A 353 22.76 30.52 3.47
C GLY A 353 21.26 30.52 3.20
N ALA A 354 20.47 30.05 4.18
CA ALA A 354 19.26 30.73 4.71
C ALA A 354 18.54 29.89 5.78
N THR A 355 18.45 30.50 6.97
CA THR A 355 17.44 30.47 8.05
C THR A 355 16.66 29.20 8.42
N ASP A 356 16.77 28.85 9.71
CA ASP A 356 16.08 27.79 10.44
C ASP A 356 14.58 28.02 10.59
N LEU A 357 13.80 27.04 10.12
CA LEU A 357 12.45 26.77 10.61
C LEU A 357 12.63 25.70 11.69
N PHE A 358 12.47 26.06 12.97
CA PHE A 358 12.15 25.22 14.14
C PHE A 358 12.70 25.77 15.49
N ASP A 359 13.09 27.04 15.59
CA ASP A 359 13.35 27.67 16.89
C ASP A 359 12.17 28.57 17.30
N GLU A 360 11.28 28.03 18.12
CA GLU A 360 10.46 28.80 19.07
C GLU A 360 10.73 28.22 20.46
N PRO A 361 11.14 29.04 21.45
CA PRO A 361 11.47 28.54 22.78
C PRO A 361 10.21 28.25 23.60
N PHE A 362 10.23 27.11 24.28
CA PHE A 362 9.25 26.73 25.28
C PHE A 362 9.38 27.67 26.49
N ILE A 363 8.39 28.55 26.71
CA ILE A 363 8.30 29.38 27.91
C ILE A 363 7.76 28.49 29.05
N GLU A 364 8.59 28.24 30.07
CA GLU A 364 8.15 27.69 31.36
C GLU A 364 7.42 28.80 32.15
N ASP A 365 6.12 28.61 32.36
CA ASP A 365 5.34 29.45 33.26
C ASP A 365 5.42 28.86 34.68
N ARG A 366 6.20 29.52 35.54
CA ARG A 366 6.17 29.31 37.00
C ARG A 366 4.99 30.09 37.56
N HIS A 367 3.99 29.38 38.08
CA HIS A 367 3.10 29.95 39.07
C HIS A 367 3.27 29.26 40.43
N GLU A 368 3.91 30.01 41.31
CA GLU A 368 3.80 29.92 42.77
C GLU A 368 2.34 29.83 43.21
N ARG A 369 2.06 28.92 44.14
CA ARG A 369 1.05 29.14 45.18
C ARG A 369 1.58 28.53 46.47
N GLY A 370 1.92 29.41 47.41
CA GLY A 370 2.21 29.05 48.78
C GLY A 370 0.96 28.65 49.55
N THR A 371 1.17 27.81 50.55
CA THR A 371 0.82 27.98 51.96
C THR A 371 1.74 27.07 52.77
#